data_AF-A0A929NXL7-F1
#
_entry.id   AF-A0A929NXL7-F1
#
_cell.length_a   1.000
_cell.length_b   1.000
_cell.length_c   1.000
_cell.angle_alpha   90.00
_cell.angle_beta   90.00
_cell.angle_gamma   90.00
#
_symmetry.space_group_name_H-M   'P 1'
#
loop_
_entity.id
_entity.type
_entity.pdbx_description
1 polymer ?
#
loop_
_entity_poly.entity_id
_entity_poly.type
_entity_poly.pdbx_seq_one_letter_code
_entity_poly.pdbx_strand_id
1 'polypeptide(L)'
;MYDVRFYKGNYRWRQAQANRDKCIAYIEHHFNSTGSTTIGYAVTVVGYNSSGTSKAWGRWYANHIGQEFRIPVSGQGGIAIGGFNGRGNGNVKHTNMPAILLEPMFVSNPSQAKIVRSEEGQNKLAKILADSIVEFFPKGGKIAFSVGHKYKTSRPRDRGAAVHGGGAEADYAEIVLEKAKHILENYKEAPPKPIMEEDDAVDNEIRVIKNGKEIWSNSELDEDDEVLWDEENRTLYLNTE
;
A
#
# COMPACT_ATOMS: atom_id res chain seq x y z
N MET A 1 2.13 16.88 -10.06
CA MET A 1 3.00 15.94 -10.80
C MET A 1 3.99 15.31 -9.82
N TYR A 2 4.26 14.01 -9.95
CA TYR A 2 5.23 13.29 -9.09
C TYR A 2 6.63 13.26 -9.72
N ASP A 3 7.67 13.44 -8.91
CA ASP A 3 9.09 13.21 -9.27
C ASP A 3 9.62 12.07 -8.39
N VAL A 4 9.84 10.88 -8.96
CA VAL A 4 10.22 9.72 -8.17
C VAL A 4 11.72 9.46 -8.29
N ARG A 5 12.42 9.42 -7.14
CA ARG A 5 13.88 9.20 -7.10
C ARG A 5 14.26 7.98 -6.28
N PHE A 6 15.17 7.18 -6.82
CA PHE A 6 15.79 6.07 -6.11
C PHE A 6 17.02 6.54 -5.34
N TYR A 7 16.99 6.37 -4.02
CA TYR A 7 18.11 6.71 -3.14
C TYR A 7 18.96 5.49 -2.82
N LYS A 8 20.27 5.62 -3.01
CA LYS A 8 21.26 4.55 -2.85
C LYS A 8 22.23 4.85 -1.70
N GLY A 9 22.94 3.83 -1.21
CA GLY A 9 23.86 3.91 -0.07
C GLY A 9 23.36 3.21 1.19
N ASN A 10 23.98 3.44 2.35
CA ASN A 10 23.48 2.91 3.62
C ASN A 10 22.16 3.58 4.02
N TYR A 11 21.30 2.92 4.82
CA TYR A 11 19.95 3.42 5.14
C TYR A 11 19.92 4.86 5.64
N ARG A 12 20.78 5.20 6.61
CA ARG A 12 20.89 6.57 7.13
C ARG A 12 21.25 7.59 6.05
N TRP A 13 22.08 7.22 5.08
CA TRP A 13 22.48 8.08 3.97
C TRP A 13 21.36 8.30 2.97
N ARG A 14 20.54 7.28 2.68
CA ARG A 14 19.36 7.42 1.80
C ARG A 14 18.35 8.38 2.40
N GLN A 15 18.04 8.21 3.68
CA GLN A 15 17.12 9.08 4.41
C GLN A 15 17.65 10.52 4.48
N ALA A 16 18.95 10.72 4.73
CA ALA A 16 19.57 12.04 4.71
C ALA A 16 19.52 12.73 3.34
N GLN A 17 19.68 11.98 2.25
CA GLN A 17 19.50 12.50 0.89
C GLN A 17 18.04 12.88 0.63
N ALA A 18 17.08 12.00 0.94
CA ALA A 18 15.65 12.30 0.79
C ALA A 18 15.22 13.55 1.59
N ASN A 19 15.77 13.73 2.79
CA ASN A 19 15.55 14.92 3.61
C ASN A 19 16.11 16.19 2.94
N ARG A 20 17.34 16.15 2.42
CA ARG A 20 17.95 17.28 1.69
C ARG A 20 17.14 17.64 0.45
N ASP A 21 16.64 16.63 -0.24
CA ASP A 21 15.84 16.77 -1.45
C ASP A 21 14.40 17.20 -1.18
N LYS A 22 14.01 17.34 0.10
CA LYS A 22 12.66 17.71 0.56
C LYS A 22 11.59 16.81 -0.04
N CYS A 23 11.84 15.50 -0.08
CA CYS A 23 10.83 14.54 -0.49
C CYS A 23 9.59 14.65 0.39
N ILE A 24 8.40 14.46 -0.20
CA ILE A 24 7.12 14.51 0.52
C ILE A 24 6.77 13.17 1.18
N ALA A 25 7.37 12.08 0.69
CA ALA A 25 7.17 10.73 1.19
C ALA A 25 8.43 9.88 0.98
N TYR A 26 8.67 8.93 1.87
CA TYR A 26 9.76 7.96 1.77
C TYR A 26 9.25 6.52 1.88
N ILE A 27 9.63 5.69 0.93
CA ILE A 27 9.23 4.29 0.83
C ILE A 27 10.50 3.44 0.84
N GLU A 28 10.59 2.54 1.82
CA GLU A 28 11.53 1.43 1.81
C GLU A 28 10.80 0.15 1.41
N HIS A 29 11.19 -0.51 0.32
CA HIS A 29 10.53 -1.76 -0.09
C HIS A 29 11.37 -2.98 0.27
N HIS A 30 10.81 -3.88 1.08
CA HIS A 30 11.32 -5.23 1.35
C HIS A 30 10.26 -6.26 0.92
N PHE A 31 10.63 -7.53 0.91
CA PHE A 31 9.67 -8.60 1.12
C PHE A 31 10.05 -9.36 2.38
N ASN A 32 9.05 -9.86 3.10
CA ASN A 32 9.32 -10.60 4.32
C ASN A 32 9.91 -11.98 3.99
N SER A 33 10.58 -12.57 4.97
CA SER A 33 11.10 -13.92 4.88
C SER A 33 11.29 -14.51 6.27
N THR A 34 11.08 -15.82 6.36
CA THR A 34 11.25 -16.60 7.57
C THR A 34 11.64 -18.04 7.22
N GLY A 35 12.12 -18.81 8.19
CA GLY A 35 12.46 -20.23 7.99
C GLY A 35 11.24 -21.11 7.69
N SER A 36 10.02 -20.63 7.93
CA SER A 36 8.78 -21.30 7.54
C SER A 36 8.33 -20.93 6.12
N THR A 37 7.88 -21.94 5.39
CA THR A 37 7.31 -21.82 4.04
C THR A 37 5.79 -21.63 4.03
N THR A 38 5.13 -21.68 5.19
CA THR A 38 3.66 -21.57 5.30
C THR A 38 3.20 -20.22 5.84
N ILE A 39 4.09 -19.47 6.52
CA ILE A 39 3.76 -18.13 7.02
C ILE A 39 3.56 -17.18 5.83
N GLY A 40 2.52 -16.36 5.90
CA GLY A 40 2.22 -15.36 4.89
C GLY A 40 1.23 -14.32 5.41
N TYR A 41 1.60 -13.05 5.32
CA TYR A 41 0.73 -11.91 5.61
C TYR A 41 1.33 -10.62 5.04
N ALA A 42 0.49 -9.60 4.88
CA ALA A 42 0.91 -8.24 4.59
C ALA A 42 1.12 -7.45 5.89
N VAL A 43 2.20 -6.68 5.96
CA VAL A 43 2.42 -5.69 7.02
C VAL A 43 3.26 -4.53 6.49
N THR A 44 3.06 -3.36 7.08
CA THR A 44 3.92 -2.19 6.87
C THR A 44 4.63 -1.86 8.18
N VAL A 45 5.94 -1.66 8.13
CA VAL A 45 6.71 -1.17 9.28
C VAL A 45 6.78 0.36 9.25
N VAL A 46 6.55 0.98 10.40
CA VAL A 46 6.72 2.43 10.60
C VAL A 46 7.75 2.69 11.70
N GLY A 47 8.43 3.84 11.67
CA GLY A 47 9.35 4.23 12.75
C GLY A 47 8.64 4.45 14.08
N TYR A 48 9.34 4.29 15.21
CA TYR A 48 8.79 4.60 16.54
C TYR A 48 8.32 6.06 16.66
N ASN A 49 8.97 6.96 15.92
CA ASN A 49 8.69 8.39 15.82
C ASN A 49 7.76 8.74 14.65
N SER A 50 7.03 7.77 14.09
CA SER A 50 6.18 7.95 12.92
C SER A 50 5.00 8.89 13.18
N SER A 51 4.71 9.74 12.19
CA SER A 51 3.54 10.62 12.17
C SER A 51 2.22 9.84 12.05
N GLY A 52 1.10 10.49 12.36
CA GLY A 52 -0.24 9.95 12.09
C GLY A 52 -0.44 9.57 10.62
N THR A 53 0.05 10.41 9.70
CA THR A 53 0.04 10.14 8.25
C THR A 53 0.75 8.84 7.90
N SER A 54 1.95 8.60 8.44
CA SER A 54 2.71 7.38 8.14
C SER A 54 1.98 6.12 8.61
N LYS A 55 1.34 6.19 9.80
CA LYS A 55 0.57 5.07 10.36
C LYS A 55 -0.70 4.80 9.54
N ALA A 56 -1.45 5.85 9.18
CA ALA A 56 -2.65 5.74 8.36
C ALA A 56 -2.32 5.21 6.96
N TRP A 57 -1.27 5.74 6.33
CA TRP A 57 -0.80 5.32 5.02
C TRP A 57 -0.33 3.86 5.01
N GLY A 58 0.49 3.46 5.98
CA GLY A 58 0.98 2.09 6.07
C GLY A 58 -0.14 1.07 6.33
N ARG A 59 -1.15 1.46 7.12
CA ARG A 59 -2.36 0.67 7.36
C ARG A 59 -3.20 0.56 6.09
N TRP A 60 -3.41 1.66 5.38
CA TRP A 60 -4.10 1.64 4.09
C TRP A 60 -3.43 0.67 3.12
N TYR A 61 -2.11 0.79 2.94
CA TYR A 61 -1.33 -0.05 2.03
C TYR A 61 -1.47 -1.54 2.38
N ALA A 62 -1.17 -1.93 3.63
CA ALA A 62 -1.20 -3.34 4.04
C ALA A 62 -2.59 -3.97 3.89
N ASN A 63 -3.67 -3.21 4.17
CA ASN A 63 -5.03 -3.72 4.01
C ASN A 63 -5.42 -3.90 2.53
N HIS A 64 -5.00 -3.01 1.63
CA HIS A 64 -5.27 -3.18 0.20
C HIS A 64 -4.50 -4.35 -0.39
N ILE A 65 -3.28 -4.60 0.08
CA ILE A 65 -2.53 -5.83 -0.26
C ILE A 65 -3.30 -7.07 0.23
N GLY A 66 -3.75 -7.07 1.49
CA GLY A 66 -4.50 -8.19 2.06
C GLY A 66 -5.79 -8.50 1.28
N GLN A 67 -6.50 -7.45 0.85
CA GLN A 67 -7.73 -7.58 0.06
C GLN A 67 -7.45 -8.09 -1.36
N GLU A 68 -6.53 -7.44 -2.10
CA GLU A 68 -6.23 -7.79 -3.49
C GLU A 68 -5.74 -9.24 -3.63
N PHE A 69 -4.84 -9.66 -2.74
CA PHE A 69 -4.22 -10.97 -2.82
C PHE A 69 -4.86 -12.02 -1.93
N ARG A 70 -5.91 -11.66 -1.20
CA ARG A 70 -6.62 -12.53 -0.25
C ARG A 70 -5.67 -13.18 0.77
N ILE A 71 -4.76 -12.37 1.32
CA ILE A 71 -3.79 -12.81 2.34
C ILE A 71 -4.07 -12.13 3.68
N PRO A 72 -3.70 -12.75 4.82
CA PRO A 72 -3.87 -12.12 6.13
C PRO A 72 -3.11 -10.79 6.24
N VAL A 73 -3.60 -9.91 7.10
CA VAL A 73 -2.94 -8.64 7.45
C VAL A 73 -2.48 -8.74 8.91
N SER A 74 -1.21 -8.47 9.18
CA SER A 74 -0.61 -8.60 10.51
C SER A 74 -0.41 -7.25 11.20
N GLY A 75 0.14 -7.27 12.42
CA GLY A 75 0.35 -6.09 13.24
C GLY A 75 -0.96 -5.45 13.71
N GLN A 76 -0.89 -4.20 14.14
CA GLN A 76 -2.04 -3.45 14.64
C GLN A 76 -2.89 -2.90 13.49
N GLY A 77 -3.58 -3.80 12.80
CA GLY A 77 -4.37 -3.46 11.61
C GLY A 77 -3.51 -3.15 10.38
N GLY A 78 -2.39 -3.86 10.20
CA GLY A 78 -1.50 -3.68 9.05
C GLY A 78 -0.20 -2.94 9.34
N ILE A 79 0.00 -2.46 10.57
CA ILE A 79 1.22 -1.74 10.96
C ILE A 79 2.00 -2.47 12.07
N ALA A 80 3.32 -2.50 11.91
CA ALA A 80 4.28 -2.85 12.95
C ALA A 80 5.13 -1.62 13.29
N ILE A 81 5.29 -1.31 14.58
CA ILE A 81 6.12 -0.19 15.02
C ILE A 81 7.54 -0.69 15.22
N GLY A 82 8.49 -0.18 14.43
CA GLY A 82 9.92 -0.41 14.63
C GLY A 82 10.40 0.29 15.91
N GLY A 83 11.42 -0.24 16.60
CA GLY A 83 11.92 0.36 17.85
C GLY A 83 12.40 -0.68 18.85
N PHE A 84 12.21 -0.41 20.15
CA PHE A 84 12.43 -1.42 21.19
C PHE A 84 11.56 -2.65 20.88
N ASN A 85 12.20 -3.81 20.65
CA ASN A 85 11.61 -5.06 20.15
C ASN A 85 11.00 -5.05 18.72
N GLY A 86 11.12 -3.95 17.95
CA GLY A 86 10.55 -3.83 16.60
C GLY A 86 11.61 -3.85 15.49
N ARG A 87 11.38 -4.66 14.43
CA ARG A 87 12.23 -4.73 13.22
C ARG A 87 12.05 -3.47 12.35
N GLY A 88 12.99 -3.22 11.42
CA GLY A 88 12.84 -2.19 10.38
C GLY A 88 12.98 -0.73 10.79
N ASN A 89 13.14 -0.41 12.08
CA ASN A 89 13.19 0.99 12.56
C ASN A 89 14.30 1.82 11.88
N GLY A 90 15.49 1.25 11.70
CA GLY A 90 16.64 1.94 11.10
C GLY A 90 16.44 2.33 9.64
N ASN A 91 15.46 1.73 8.96
CA ASN A 91 15.18 1.97 7.55
C ASN A 91 14.37 3.25 7.32
N VAL A 92 13.64 3.73 8.34
CA VAL A 92 12.66 4.82 8.18
C VAL A 92 12.75 5.92 9.24
N LYS A 93 13.35 5.67 10.43
CA LYS A 93 13.28 6.61 11.57
C LYS A 93 13.99 7.96 11.41
N HIS A 94 14.87 8.10 10.41
CA HIS A 94 15.68 9.31 10.20
C HIS A 94 15.12 10.22 9.10
N THR A 95 13.91 9.95 8.60
CA THR A 95 13.23 10.80 7.63
C THR A 95 12.55 11.99 8.30
N ASN A 96 12.47 13.11 7.58
CA ASN A 96 11.71 14.30 7.99
C ASN A 96 10.28 14.29 7.43
N MET A 97 10.04 13.48 6.40
CA MET A 97 8.74 13.29 5.77
C MET A 97 8.09 11.97 6.24
N PRO A 98 6.77 11.79 6.03
CA PRO A 98 6.12 10.51 6.26
C PRO A 98 6.83 9.36 5.56
N ALA A 99 7.00 8.24 6.28
CA ALA A 99 7.80 7.12 5.80
C ALA A 99 7.20 5.78 6.19
N ILE A 100 7.25 4.83 5.26
CA ILE A 100 6.80 3.47 5.45
C ILE A 100 7.82 2.48 4.89
N LEU A 101 7.94 1.32 5.54
CA LEU A 101 8.67 0.17 5.03
C LEU A 101 7.66 -0.93 4.69
N LEU A 102 7.65 -1.35 3.43
CA LEU A 102 6.71 -2.32 2.89
C LEU A 102 7.23 -3.75 3.13
N GLU A 103 6.41 -4.62 3.72
CA GLU A 103 6.60 -6.07 3.74
C GLU A 103 5.29 -6.75 3.27
N PRO A 104 4.94 -6.62 1.98
CA PRO A 104 3.61 -7.00 1.49
C PRO A 104 3.39 -8.52 1.44
N MET A 105 4.47 -9.30 1.32
CA MET A 105 4.43 -10.76 1.16
C MET A 105 5.71 -11.41 1.67
N PHE A 106 5.66 -12.73 1.88
CA PHE A 106 6.77 -13.59 2.27
C PHE A 106 7.38 -14.30 1.05
N VAL A 107 8.62 -13.99 0.71
CA VAL A 107 9.32 -14.66 -0.41
C VAL A 107 9.76 -16.09 -0.08
N SER A 108 9.74 -16.46 1.21
CA SER A 108 9.92 -17.85 1.66
C SER A 108 8.66 -18.72 1.47
N ASN A 109 7.49 -18.10 1.28
CA ASN A 109 6.24 -18.81 1.07
C ASN A 109 6.05 -19.10 -0.44
N PRO A 110 5.95 -20.37 -0.89
CA PRO A 110 5.90 -20.70 -2.31
C PRO A 110 4.72 -20.07 -3.07
N SER A 111 3.55 -19.93 -2.45
CA SER A 111 2.37 -19.37 -3.12
C SER A 111 2.52 -17.85 -3.30
N GLN A 112 2.99 -17.15 -2.28
CA GLN A 112 3.25 -15.71 -2.36
C GLN A 112 4.45 -15.39 -3.24
N ALA A 113 5.51 -16.19 -3.18
CA ALA A 113 6.66 -16.06 -4.07
C ALA A 113 6.26 -16.23 -5.55
N LYS A 114 5.31 -17.10 -5.87
CA LYS A 114 4.76 -17.20 -7.24
C LYS A 114 4.11 -15.88 -7.69
N ILE A 115 3.42 -15.17 -6.79
CA ILE A 115 2.83 -13.85 -7.06
C ILE A 115 3.93 -12.80 -7.23
N VAL A 116 4.91 -12.76 -6.33
CA VAL A 116 6.05 -11.81 -6.40
C VAL A 116 6.82 -11.95 -7.71
N ARG A 117 6.96 -13.18 -8.22
CA ARG A 117 7.66 -13.46 -9.48
C ARG A 117 6.81 -13.20 -10.74
N SER A 118 5.48 -13.15 -10.61
CA SER A 118 4.61 -12.96 -11.78
C SER A 118 4.49 -11.49 -12.15
N GLU A 119 4.37 -11.23 -13.45
CA GLU A 119 4.17 -9.87 -13.96
C GLU A 119 2.86 -9.27 -13.43
N GLU A 120 1.78 -10.05 -13.41
CA GLU A 120 0.49 -9.62 -12.85
C GLU A 120 0.62 -9.21 -11.38
N GLY A 121 1.29 -10.02 -10.56
CA GLY A 121 1.52 -9.73 -9.15
C GLY A 121 2.33 -8.46 -8.96
N GLN A 122 3.41 -8.29 -9.73
CA GLN A 122 4.23 -7.09 -9.70
C GLN A 122 3.46 -5.84 -10.12
N ASN A 123 2.61 -5.92 -11.15
CA ASN A 123 1.76 -4.81 -11.60
C ASN A 123 0.75 -4.42 -10.52
N LYS A 124 0.11 -5.38 -9.87
CA LYS A 124 -0.86 -5.15 -8.78
C LYS A 124 -0.19 -4.54 -7.55
N LEU A 125 0.96 -5.07 -7.13
CA LEU A 125 1.76 -4.51 -6.03
C LEU A 125 2.16 -3.05 -6.32
N ALA A 126 2.64 -2.78 -7.54
CA ALA A 126 3.04 -1.45 -7.97
C ALA A 126 1.86 -0.47 -8.02
N LYS A 127 0.70 -0.92 -8.53
CA LYS A 127 -0.52 -0.12 -8.57
C LYS A 127 -1.00 0.25 -7.17
N ILE A 128 -1.08 -0.72 -6.25
CA ILE A 128 -1.50 -0.42 -4.85
C ILE A 128 -0.53 0.56 -4.19
N LEU A 129 0.78 0.43 -4.45
CA LEU A 129 1.75 1.40 -3.94
C LEU A 129 1.50 2.80 -4.52
N ALA A 130 1.35 2.92 -5.83
CA ALA A 130 1.10 4.20 -6.49
C ALA A 130 -0.22 4.84 -6.02
N ASP A 131 -1.31 4.08 -5.96
CA ASP A 131 -2.61 4.53 -5.48
C ASP A 131 -2.51 5.01 -4.03
N SER A 132 -1.77 4.30 -3.16
CA SER A 132 -1.54 4.73 -1.77
C SER A 132 -0.79 6.05 -1.67
N ILE A 133 0.13 6.33 -2.60
CA ILE A 133 0.87 7.58 -2.63
C ILE A 133 -0.04 8.71 -3.12
N VAL A 134 -0.87 8.44 -4.13
CA VAL A 134 -1.85 9.42 -4.62
C VAL A 134 -2.86 9.79 -3.55
N GLU A 135 -3.39 8.80 -2.84
CA GLU A 135 -4.37 9.00 -1.77
C GLU A 135 -3.83 9.90 -0.65
N PHE A 136 -2.58 9.67 -0.21
CA PHE A 136 -2.01 10.39 0.93
C PHE A 136 -1.26 11.67 0.55
N PHE A 137 -0.90 11.84 -0.72
CA PHE A 137 -0.13 12.98 -1.22
C PHE A 137 -0.69 13.52 -2.55
N PRO A 138 -2.00 13.86 -2.64
CA PRO A 138 -2.70 14.09 -3.91
C PRO A 138 -2.12 15.24 -4.75
N LYS A 139 -1.54 16.24 -4.09
CA LYS A 139 -0.89 17.40 -4.76
C LYS A 139 0.39 17.03 -5.52
N GLY A 140 0.88 15.80 -5.36
CA GLY A 140 2.14 15.36 -5.91
C GLY A 140 3.36 16.01 -5.26
N GLY A 141 4.52 15.74 -5.84
CA GLY A 141 5.83 16.20 -5.36
C GLY A 141 6.87 15.09 -5.43
N LYS A 142 8.01 15.31 -4.76
CA LYS A 142 9.14 14.39 -4.87
C LYS A 142 9.00 13.19 -3.95
N ILE A 143 9.01 11.98 -4.51
CA ILE A 143 8.88 10.71 -3.78
C ILE A 143 10.25 10.04 -3.66
N ALA A 144 10.60 9.59 -2.46
CA ALA A 144 11.83 8.83 -2.23
C ALA A 144 11.57 7.33 -2.21
N PHE A 145 12.11 6.63 -3.20
CA PHE A 145 12.15 5.17 -3.23
C PHE A 145 13.50 4.64 -2.77
N SER A 146 13.46 3.59 -1.96
CA SER A 146 14.63 2.86 -1.48
C SER A 146 14.37 1.37 -1.57
N VAL A 147 15.23 0.68 -2.33
CA VAL A 147 15.20 -0.78 -2.46
C VAL A 147 15.87 -1.41 -1.24
N GLY A 148 15.11 -2.18 -0.47
CA GLY A 148 15.62 -3.00 0.63
C GLY A 148 16.71 -3.94 0.16
N HIS A 149 17.73 -4.12 1.00
CA HIS A 149 18.86 -5.01 0.73
C HIS A 149 19.72 -4.74 -0.52
N LYS A 150 19.32 -3.92 -1.49
CA LYS A 150 20.17 -3.51 -2.64
C LYS A 150 20.95 -2.24 -2.33
N TYR A 151 21.99 -1.91 -3.10
CA TYR A 151 22.66 -0.59 -3.11
C TYR A 151 23.31 -0.08 -1.81
N LYS A 152 23.50 -0.92 -0.79
CA LYS A 152 24.28 -0.52 0.39
C LYS A 152 25.76 -0.41 0.02
N THR A 153 26.40 0.69 0.39
CA THR A 153 27.86 0.85 0.23
C THR A 153 28.62 -0.10 1.15
N SER A 154 28.10 -0.34 2.36
CA SER A 154 28.70 -1.28 3.33
C SER A 154 28.54 -2.75 2.95
N ARG A 155 27.52 -3.09 2.13
CA ARG A 155 27.24 -4.46 1.68
C ARG A 155 26.75 -4.45 0.23
N PRO A 156 27.65 -4.22 -0.76
CA PRO A 156 27.24 -4.03 -2.16
C PRO A 156 26.58 -5.27 -2.80
N ARG A 157 26.88 -6.46 -2.27
CA ARG A 157 26.35 -7.75 -2.71
C ARG A 157 25.12 -8.22 -1.94
N ASP A 158 24.63 -7.44 -0.96
CA ASP A 158 23.37 -7.76 -0.28
C ASP A 158 22.23 -7.75 -1.32
N ARG A 159 21.37 -8.77 -1.25
CA ARG A 159 20.20 -8.94 -2.12
C ARG A 159 18.97 -9.43 -1.35
N GLY A 160 19.09 -9.50 -0.02
CA GLY A 160 18.01 -9.95 0.85
C GLY A 160 17.83 -11.46 0.77
N ALA A 161 16.62 -11.93 1.07
CA ALA A 161 16.30 -13.35 1.04
C ALA A 161 16.26 -13.92 -0.39
N ALA A 162 16.58 -15.21 -0.53
CA ALA A 162 16.29 -15.94 -1.76
C ALA A 162 14.77 -16.11 -1.91
N VAL A 163 14.26 -15.89 -3.12
CA VAL A 163 12.84 -16.08 -3.41
C VAL A 163 12.57 -17.52 -3.82
N HIS A 164 11.53 -18.12 -3.25
CA HIS A 164 11.13 -19.47 -3.65
C HIS A 164 10.79 -19.52 -5.15
N GLY A 165 11.47 -20.38 -5.88
CA GLY A 165 11.35 -20.48 -7.34
C GLY A 165 12.26 -19.54 -8.14
N GLY A 166 13.23 -18.89 -7.49
CA GLY A 166 14.35 -18.19 -8.15
C GLY A 166 14.34 -16.67 -7.94
N GLY A 167 15.54 -16.08 -8.05
CA GLY A 167 15.77 -14.66 -7.83
C GLY A 167 15.97 -14.29 -6.35
N ALA A 168 16.14 -12.99 -6.10
CA ALA A 168 16.34 -12.45 -4.76
C ALA A 168 15.33 -11.33 -4.44
N GLU A 169 15.01 -11.20 -3.16
CA GLU A 169 14.04 -10.26 -2.60
C GLU A 169 14.22 -8.83 -3.15
N ALA A 170 15.46 -8.34 -3.13
CA ALA A 170 15.82 -7.01 -3.57
C ALA A 170 15.57 -6.75 -5.06
N ASP A 171 15.65 -7.78 -5.89
CA ASP A 171 15.46 -7.63 -7.34
C ASP A 171 13.97 -7.48 -7.68
N TYR A 172 13.10 -8.25 -7.01
CA TYR A 172 11.66 -8.09 -7.19
C TYR A 172 11.13 -6.81 -6.54
N ALA A 173 11.69 -6.40 -5.40
CA ALA A 173 11.33 -5.12 -4.77
C ALA A 173 11.65 -3.93 -5.70
N GLU A 174 12.79 -3.97 -6.39
CA GLU A 174 13.14 -2.97 -7.39
C GLU A 174 12.17 -2.96 -8.57
N ILE A 175 11.80 -4.13 -9.11
CA ILE A 175 10.83 -4.21 -10.22
C ILE A 175 9.49 -3.57 -9.84
N VAL A 176 8.97 -3.85 -8.65
CA VAL A 176 7.72 -3.23 -8.15
C VAL A 176 7.87 -1.72 -8.03
N LEU A 177 8.99 -1.24 -7.48
CA LEU A 177 9.25 0.20 -7.36
C LEU A 177 9.38 0.89 -8.72
N GLU A 178 10.04 0.28 -9.71
CA GLU A 178 10.16 0.85 -11.06
C GLU A 178 8.78 0.94 -11.76
N LYS A 179 7.94 -0.09 -11.61
CA LYS A 179 6.56 -0.06 -12.10
C LYS A 179 5.74 1.03 -11.39
N ALA A 180 5.87 1.17 -10.07
CA ALA A 180 5.17 2.20 -9.31
C ALA A 180 5.64 3.62 -9.70
N LYS A 181 6.94 3.80 -9.94
CA LYS A 181 7.51 5.04 -10.48
C LYS A 181 6.85 5.40 -11.81
N HIS A 182 6.77 4.43 -12.73
CA HIS A 182 6.14 4.65 -14.03
C HIS A 182 4.68 5.09 -13.90
N ILE A 183 3.89 4.47 -13.00
CA ILE A 183 2.50 4.86 -12.74
C ILE A 183 2.42 6.29 -12.21
N LEU A 184 3.25 6.64 -11.21
CA LEU A 184 3.23 7.95 -10.56
C LEU A 184 3.65 9.09 -11.49
N GLU A 185 4.70 8.88 -12.30
CA GLU A 185 5.21 9.93 -13.19
C GLU A 185 4.30 10.17 -14.40
N ASN A 186 3.46 9.19 -14.74
CA ASN A 186 2.41 9.33 -15.74
C ASN A 186 1.03 9.60 -15.13
N TYR A 187 0.94 9.79 -13.81
CA TYR A 187 -0.32 10.09 -13.14
C TYR A 187 -0.85 11.43 -13.62
N LYS A 188 -2.00 11.38 -14.30
CA LYS A 188 -2.83 12.55 -14.55
C LYS A 188 -3.84 12.61 -13.42
N GLU A 189 -3.91 13.75 -12.76
CA GLU A 189 -4.97 14.00 -11.79
C GLU A 189 -6.30 13.65 -12.46
N ALA A 190 -7.02 12.69 -11.87
CA ALA A 190 -8.39 12.49 -12.29
C ALA A 190 -9.09 13.85 -12.13
N PRO A 191 -10.03 14.23 -13.03
CA PRO A 191 -10.88 15.37 -12.74
C PRO A 191 -11.38 15.21 -11.31
N PRO A 192 -11.43 16.31 -10.52
CA PRO A 192 -11.92 16.23 -9.15
C PRO A 192 -13.20 15.40 -9.20
N LYS A 193 -13.28 14.36 -8.36
CA LYS A 193 -14.55 13.67 -8.16
C LYS A 193 -15.57 14.80 -7.96
N PRO A 194 -16.68 14.83 -8.72
CA PRO A 194 -17.68 15.87 -8.56
C PRO A 194 -17.89 16.01 -7.05
N ILE A 195 -17.59 17.20 -6.53
CA ILE A 195 -18.06 17.54 -5.21
C ILE A 195 -19.56 17.57 -5.44
N MET A 196 -20.27 16.53 -4.98
CA MET A 196 -21.71 16.62 -4.86
C MET A 196 -21.93 17.81 -3.92
N GLU A 197 -22.30 18.95 -4.48
CA GLU A 197 -22.91 20.01 -3.68
C GLU A 197 -24.14 19.36 -3.01
N GLU A 198 -24.39 19.69 -1.74
CA GLU A 198 -25.45 19.07 -0.93
C GLU A 198 -26.85 19.12 -1.58
N ASP A 199 -27.02 19.95 -2.62
CA ASP A 199 -28.29 20.15 -3.35
C ASP A 199 -28.51 19.22 -4.56
N ASP A 200 -27.52 18.41 -4.98
CA ASP A 200 -27.65 17.43 -6.08
C ASP A 200 -27.54 15.97 -5.59
N ALA A 201 -28.04 15.68 -4.38
CA ALA A 201 -28.24 14.30 -3.96
C ALA A 201 -29.14 13.61 -4.98
N VAL A 202 -28.62 12.57 -5.65
CA VAL A 202 -29.44 11.64 -6.40
C VAL A 202 -30.33 10.97 -5.35
N ASP A 203 -31.59 11.39 -5.26
CA ASP A 203 -32.54 11.01 -4.20
C ASP A 203 -32.81 9.49 -4.14
N ASN A 204 -32.30 8.73 -5.11
CA ASN A 204 -32.63 7.32 -5.34
C ASN A 204 -31.45 6.35 -5.09
N GLU A 205 -30.36 6.77 -4.44
CA GLU A 205 -29.25 5.85 -4.12
C GLU A 205 -29.46 5.11 -2.80
N ILE A 206 -29.46 3.76 -2.84
CA ILE A 206 -29.39 2.94 -1.61
C ILE A 206 -27.95 2.60 -1.30
N ARG A 207 -27.52 2.88 -0.08
CA ARG A 207 -26.22 2.50 0.46
C ARG A 207 -26.37 1.57 1.66
N VAL A 208 -25.60 0.49 1.68
CA VAL A 208 -25.44 -0.39 2.84
C VAL A 208 -24.12 -0.07 3.52
N ILE A 209 -24.20 0.43 4.75
CA ILE A 209 -23.04 0.87 5.54
C ILE A 209 -22.88 -0.03 6.76
N LYS A 210 -21.67 -0.57 6.96
CA LYS A 210 -21.29 -1.33 8.15
C LYS A 210 -20.16 -0.64 8.88
N ASN A 211 -20.39 -0.20 10.12
CA ASN A 211 -19.41 0.48 10.96
C ASN A 211 -18.79 1.72 10.29
N GLY A 212 -19.62 2.53 9.60
CA GLY A 212 -19.17 3.71 8.88
C GLY A 212 -18.40 3.45 7.58
N LYS A 213 -18.29 2.18 7.16
CA LYS A 213 -17.75 1.80 5.85
C LYS A 213 -18.88 1.33 4.93
N GLU A 214 -18.99 1.93 3.76
CA GLU A 214 -19.87 1.44 2.69
C GLU A 214 -19.41 0.04 2.26
N ILE A 215 -20.35 -0.90 2.24
CA ILE A 215 -20.09 -2.29 1.81
C ILE A 215 -20.80 -2.63 0.51
N TRP A 216 -21.81 -1.85 0.12
CA TRP A 216 -22.55 -1.98 -1.13
C TRP A 216 -23.36 -0.70 -1.40
N SER A 217 -23.55 -0.37 -2.67
CA SER A 217 -24.44 0.71 -3.12
C SER A 217 -25.14 0.30 -4.44
N ASN A 218 -26.32 0.87 -4.67
CA ASN A 218 -27.09 0.72 -5.90
C ASN A 218 -27.75 2.05 -6.27
N SER A 219 -27.59 2.42 -7.54
CA SER A 219 -28.04 3.69 -8.14
C SER A 219 -28.93 3.46 -9.36
N GLU A 220 -29.43 2.24 -9.57
CA GLU A 220 -30.30 1.87 -10.68
C GLU A 220 -31.80 2.00 -10.32
N LEU A 221 -32.10 2.54 -9.14
CA LEU A 221 -33.46 2.68 -8.66
C LEU A 221 -34.11 3.98 -9.17
N ASP A 222 -35.37 3.86 -9.55
CA ASP A 222 -36.26 4.96 -9.88
C ASP A 222 -37.03 5.44 -8.63
N GLU A 223 -37.67 6.61 -8.71
CA GLU A 223 -38.47 7.17 -7.60
C GLU A 223 -39.71 6.32 -7.27
N ASP A 224 -40.15 5.51 -8.24
CA ASP A 224 -41.30 4.61 -8.12
C ASP A 224 -40.93 3.18 -7.65
N ASP A 225 -39.65 2.87 -7.41
CA ASP A 225 -39.22 1.54 -6.95
C ASP A 225 -39.45 1.33 -5.43
N GLU A 226 -39.95 0.15 -5.04
CA GLU A 226 -40.19 -0.21 -3.64
C GLU A 226 -38.95 -0.88 -3.00
N VAL A 227 -38.57 -0.38 -1.83
CA VAL A 227 -37.43 -0.88 -1.03
C VAL A 227 -37.93 -1.55 0.23
N LEU A 228 -37.80 -2.88 0.30
CA LEU A 228 -38.30 -3.67 1.42
C LEU A 228 -37.20 -4.48 2.10
N TRP A 229 -37.05 -4.31 3.41
CA TRP A 229 -36.20 -5.16 4.23
C TRP A 229 -37.02 -6.26 4.90
N ASP A 230 -36.76 -7.50 4.52
CA ASP A 230 -37.27 -8.68 5.20
C ASP A 230 -36.32 -9.07 6.34
N GLU A 231 -36.69 -8.74 7.57
CA GLU A 231 -35.89 -9.00 8.76
C GLU A 231 -35.75 -10.50 9.06
N GLU A 232 -36.78 -11.29 8.77
CA GLU A 232 -36.80 -12.73 9.08
C GLU A 232 -35.83 -13.50 8.18
N ASN A 233 -35.87 -13.20 6.88
CA ASN A 233 -35.00 -13.86 5.89
C ASN A 233 -33.67 -13.13 5.66
N ARG A 234 -33.51 -11.92 6.23
CA ARG A 234 -32.36 -11.02 6.03
C ARG A 234 -32.10 -10.69 4.56
N THR A 235 -33.18 -10.39 3.85
CA THR A 235 -33.16 -10.10 2.41
C THR A 235 -33.64 -8.67 2.16
N LEU A 236 -32.90 -7.92 1.34
CA LEU A 236 -33.35 -6.64 0.80
C LEU A 236 -33.98 -6.90 -0.58
N TYR A 237 -35.25 -6.56 -0.72
CA TYR A 237 -35.95 -6.57 -2.00
C TYR A 237 -35.96 -5.16 -2.58
N LEU A 238 -35.70 -5.09 -3.89
CA LEU A 238 -35.76 -3.89 -4.71
C LEU A 238 -36.68 -4.23 -5.87
N ASN A 239 -37.93 -3.77 -5.78
CA ASN A 239 -38.98 -4.14 -6.72
C ASN A 239 -39.36 -2.93 -7.54
N THR A 240 -39.47 -3.11 -8.85
CA THR A 240 -40.11 -2.14 -9.75
C THR A 240 -41.58 -2.51 -9.86
N GLU A 241 -42.48 -1.55 -9.65
CA GLU A 241 -43.91 -1.73 -9.90
C GLU A 241 -44.24 -1.99 -11.39
#